data_AF-A0A1G8UUZ8-F1
#
_entry.id   AF-A0A1G8UUZ8-F1
#
_cell.length_a   1.000
_cell.length_b   1.000
_cell.length_c   1.000
_cell.angle_alpha   90.00
_cell.angle_beta   90.00
_cell.angle_gamma   90.00
#
_symmetry.space_group_name_H-M   'P 1'
#
loop_
_entity.id
_entity.type
_entity.pdbx_description
1 polymer ?
#
loop_
_entity_poly.entity_id
_entity_poly.type
_entity_poly.pdbx_seq_one_letter_code
_entity_poly.pdbx_strand_id
1 'polypeptide(L)'
;MIRASDPILAFGLRAQAVAVKAQAACLSERDMLDLVEALLDWADGDFRARDAVREFLALCRHDVPCAGRFLQGWLEAWLVVISDNWPGDVLAVLQGEAP
;
A
#
# COMPACT_ATOMS: atom_id res chain seq x y z
N MET A 1 -11.48 -19.85 6.56
CA MET A 1 -10.48 -20.43 5.64
C MET A 1 -9.80 -19.25 4.96
N ILE A 2 -8.64 -18.82 5.46
CA ILE A 2 -7.91 -17.66 4.92
C ILE A 2 -7.38 -18.09 3.54
N ARG A 3 -8.04 -17.64 2.47
CA ARG A 3 -7.60 -17.96 1.10
C ARG A 3 -6.23 -17.33 0.88
N ALA A 4 -5.36 -18.11 0.26
CA ALA A 4 -4.06 -17.66 -0.19
C ALA A 4 -4.21 -16.39 -1.05
N SER A 5 -3.52 -15.34 -0.61
CA SER A 5 -3.08 -14.20 -1.40
C SER A 5 -4.18 -13.42 -2.12
N ASP A 6 -4.84 -12.51 -1.39
CA ASP A 6 -5.50 -11.38 -2.05
C ASP A 6 -4.41 -10.54 -2.75
N PRO A 7 -4.35 -10.48 -4.10
CA PRO A 7 -3.27 -9.79 -4.82
C PRO A 7 -3.11 -8.35 -4.35
N ILE A 8 -4.23 -7.71 -4.01
CA ILE A 8 -4.30 -6.34 -3.51
C ILE A 8 -3.54 -6.21 -2.17
N LEU A 9 -3.66 -7.18 -1.26
CA LEU A 9 -2.89 -7.19 -0.01
C LEU A 9 -1.39 -7.41 -0.26
N ALA A 10 -1.01 -8.22 -1.24
CA ALA A 10 0.39 -8.44 -1.60
C ALA A 10 1.05 -7.14 -2.11
N PHE A 11 0.34 -6.39 -2.97
CA PHE A 11 0.77 -5.06 -3.39
C PHE A 11 0.88 -4.09 -2.20
N GLY A 12 -0.15 -4.02 -1.36
CA GLY A 12 -0.16 -3.15 -0.18
C GLY A 12 1.01 -3.38 0.77
N LEU A 13 1.36 -4.65 1.03
CA LEU A 13 2.52 -5.01 1.85
C LEU A 13 3.85 -4.58 1.21
N ARG A 14 3.98 -4.72 -0.11
CA ARG A 14 5.18 -4.28 -0.84
C ARG A 14 5.32 -2.77 -0.79
N ALA A 15 4.24 -2.06 -1.09
CA ALA A 15 4.18 -0.61 -1.04
C ALA A 15 4.47 -0.08 0.38
N GLN A 16 3.99 -0.75 1.43
CA GLN A 16 4.29 -0.38 2.81
C GLN A 16 5.79 -0.52 3.14
N ALA A 17 6.42 -1.62 2.71
CA ALA A 17 7.85 -1.82 2.91
C ALA A 17 8.66 -0.71 2.22
N VAL A 18 8.27 -0.32 1.00
CA VAL A 18 8.89 0.77 0.25
C VAL A 18 8.67 2.12 0.93
N ALA A 19 7.47 2.40 1.43
CA ALA A 19 7.17 3.62 2.17
C ALA A 19 8.06 3.77 3.41
N VAL A 20 8.25 2.70 4.19
CA VAL A 20 9.12 2.68 5.37
C VAL A 20 10.58 2.90 4.99
N LYS A 21 11.09 2.22 3.95
CA LYS A 21 12.47 2.42 3.46
C LYS A 21 12.71 3.84 2.96
N ALA A 22 11.74 4.42 2.26
CA ALA A 22 11.79 5.80 1.77
C ALA A 22 11.87 6.80 2.94
N GLN A 23 11.03 6.63 3.97
CA GLN A 23 11.07 7.47 5.17
C GLN A 23 12.38 7.35 5.96
N ALA A 24 12.97 6.15 5.99
CA ALA A 24 14.26 5.91 6.62
C ALA A 24 15.46 6.36 5.75
N ALA A 25 15.22 6.97 4.59
CA ALA A 25 16.23 7.39 3.62
C ALA A 25 17.17 6.25 3.18
N CYS A 26 16.68 5.01 3.16
CA CYS A 26 17.43 3.81 2.75
C CYS A 26 16.84 3.11 1.52
N LEU A 27 15.99 3.82 0.78
CA LEU A 27 15.37 3.32 -0.44
C LEU A 27 16.39 3.19 -1.57
N SER A 28 16.45 2.01 -2.19
CA SER A 28 17.27 1.76 -3.38
C SER A 28 16.46 1.84 -4.67
N GLU A 29 17.15 1.97 -5.81
CA GLU A 29 16.51 1.88 -7.14
C GLU A 29 15.82 0.53 -7.35
N ARG A 30 16.42 -0.54 -6.83
CA ARG A 30 15.81 -1.88 -6.87
C ARG A 30 14.48 -1.92 -6.14
N ASP A 31 14.38 -1.28 -4.97
CA ASP A 31 13.11 -1.22 -4.24
C ASP A 31 12.01 -0.49 -5.02
N MET A 32 12.38 0.54 -5.79
CA MET A 32 11.46 1.26 -6.66
C MET A 32 11.00 0.41 -7.84
N LEU A 33 11.91 -0.33 -8.47
CA LEU A 33 11.58 -1.27 -9.55
C LEU A 33 10.68 -2.39 -9.05
N ASP A 34 11.01 -2.98 -7.91
CA ASP A 34 10.21 -4.05 -7.31
C ASP A 34 8.79 -3.57 -6.93
N LEU A 35 8.61 -2.29 -6.61
CA LEU A 35 7.27 -1.69 -6.41
C LEU A 35 6.48 -1.64 -7.71
N VAL A 36 7.13 -1.26 -8.82
CA VAL A 36 6.50 -1.21 -10.14
C VAL A 36 6.14 -2.62 -10.62
N GLU A 37 7.01 -3.60 -10.42
CA GLU A 37 6.72 -5.00 -10.71
C GLU A 37 5.51 -5.50 -9.90
N ALA A 38 5.48 -5.21 -8.59
CA ALA A 38 4.35 -5.54 -7.74
C ALA A 38 3.04 -4.87 -8.18
N LEU A 39 3.10 -3.62 -8.68
CA LEU A 39 1.94 -2.94 -9.25
C LEU A 39 1.41 -3.70 -10.47
N LEU A 40 2.28 -4.09 -11.40
CA LEU A 40 1.89 -4.80 -12.62
C LEU A 40 1.37 -6.22 -12.33
N ASP A 41 1.99 -6.92 -11.39
CA ASP A 41 1.61 -8.30 -11.07
C ASP A 41 0.28 -8.40 -10.32
N TRP A 42 -0.04 -7.41 -9.48
CA TRP A 42 -1.13 -7.54 -8.52
C TRP A 42 -2.19 -6.43 -8.56
N ALA A 43 -1.89 -5.27 -9.15
CA ALA A 43 -2.75 -4.10 -9.13
C ALA A 43 -2.81 -3.37 -10.49
N ASP A 44 -2.53 -4.04 -11.62
CA ASP A 44 -2.47 -3.40 -12.95
C ASP A 44 -3.80 -2.73 -13.36
N GLY A 45 -4.92 -3.29 -12.91
CA GLY A 45 -6.26 -2.73 -13.14
C GLY A 45 -6.62 -1.54 -12.24
N ASP A 46 -5.87 -1.25 -11.18
CA ASP A 46 -6.16 -0.17 -10.24
C ASP A 46 -5.46 1.12 -10.68
N PHE A 47 -6.23 2.00 -11.33
CA PHE A 47 -5.74 3.31 -11.76
C PHE A 47 -5.27 4.19 -10.59
N ARG A 48 -5.85 4.03 -9.39
CA ARG A 48 -5.46 4.80 -8.19
C ARG A 48 -4.09 4.35 -7.70
N ALA A 49 -3.84 3.04 -7.69
CA ALA A 49 -2.53 2.49 -7.36
C ALA A 49 -1.47 2.94 -8.37
N ARG A 50 -1.81 2.94 -9.67
CA ARG A 50 -0.91 3.43 -10.73
C ARG A 50 -0.56 4.91 -10.56
N ASP A 51 -1.54 5.76 -10.30
CA ASP A 51 -1.32 7.20 -10.10
C ASP A 51 -0.48 7.47 -8.84
N ALA A 52 -0.75 6.75 -7.75
CA ALA A 52 0.03 6.86 -6.52
C ALA A 52 1.49 6.41 -6.70
N VAL A 53 1.74 5.29 -7.37
CA VAL A 53 3.12 4.84 -7.67
C VAL A 53 3.83 5.86 -8.56
N ARG A 54 3.14 6.43 -9.55
CA ARG A 54 3.71 7.47 -10.41
C ARG A 54 4.08 8.74 -9.63
N GLU A 55 3.21 9.20 -8.74
CA GLU A 55 3.46 10.36 -7.89
C GLU A 55 4.60 10.11 -6.90
N PHE A 56 4.62 8.93 -6.27
CA PHE A 56 5.73 8.49 -5.42
C PHE A 56 7.08 8.56 -6.15
N LEU A 57 7.17 7.98 -7.35
CA LEU A 57 8.41 7.99 -8.15
C LEU A 57 8.83 9.41 -8.57
N ALA A 58 7.87 10.31 -8.80
CA ALA A 58 8.15 11.72 -9.08
C ALA A 58 8.70 12.42 -7.83
N LEU A 59 8.10 12.21 -6.67
CA LEU A 59 8.55 12.78 -5.39
C LEU A 59 9.94 12.29 -4.98
N CYS A 60 10.27 11.02 -5.23
CA CYS A 60 11.61 10.45 -4.96
C CYS A 60 12.75 11.23 -5.65
N ARG A 61 12.48 11.94 -6.75
CA ARG A 61 13.50 12.75 -7.45
C ARG A 61 13.86 14.04 -6.69
N HIS A 62 13.04 14.43 -5.72
CA HIS A 62 13.17 15.69 -5.00
C HIS A 62 13.41 15.45 -3.50
N ASP A 63 12.60 14.59 -2.87
CA ASP A 63 12.64 14.30 -1.44
C ASP A 63 12.09 12.89 -1.17
N VAL A 64 13.01 11.94 -0.96
CA VAL A 64 12.69 10.52 -0.73
C VAL A 64 11.90 10.30 0.57
N PRO A 65 12.28 10.89 1.73
CA PRO A 65 11.45 10.82 2.93
C PRO A 65 10.02 11.36 2.75
N CYS A 66 9.85 12.45 2.01
CA CYS A 66 8.52 12.99 1.70
C CYS A 66 7.70 12.02 0.83
N ALA A 67 8.32 11.44 -0.20
CA ALA A 67 7.70 10.40 -1.02
C ALA A 67 7.21 9.21 -0.17
N GLY A 68 8.02 8.79 0.81
CA GLY A 68 7.65 7.71 1.73
C GLY A 68 6.44 8.04 2.61
N ARG A 69 6.33 9.29 3.10
CA ARG A 69 5.14 9.74 3.86
C ARG A 69 3.90 9.82 2.97
N PHE A 70 4.05 10.31 1.75
CA PHE A 70 2.97 10.34 0.75
C PHE A 70 2.43 8.92 0.49
N LEU A 71 3.33 7.97 0.19
CA LEU A 71 2.92 6.60 -0.12
C LEU A 71 2.25 5.92 1.08
N GLN A 72 2.75 6.15 2.31
CA GLN A 72 2.09 5.65 3.52
C GLN A 72 0.68 6.25 3.70
N GLY A 73 0.54 7.57 3.58
CA GLY A 73 -0.77 8.21 3.73
C GLY A 73 -1.77 7.75 2.67
N TRP A 74 -1.31 7.52 1.44
CA TRP A 74 -2.11 6.92 0.40
C TRP A 74 -2.53 5.49 0.74
N LEU A 75 -1.61 4.64 1.23
CA LEU A 75 -1.91 3.25 1.62
C LEU A 75 -2.95 3.18 2.74
N GLU A 76 -2.84 4.03 3.74
CA GLU A 76 -3.80 4.10 4.86
C GLU A 76 -5.21 4.43 4.34
N ALA A 77 -5.33 5.39 3.42
CA ALA A 77 -6.60 5.73 2.79
C ALA A 77 -7.10 4.64 1.83
N TRP A 78 -6.20 4.00 1.10
CA TRP A 78 -6.53 2.94 0.14
C TRP A 78 -7.04 1.68 0.84
N LEU A 79 -6.39 1.25 1.92
CA LEU A 79 -6.79 0.09 2.74
C LEU A 79 -8.22 0.20 3.28
N VAL A 80 -8.66 1.41 3.63
CA VAL A 80 -10.06 1.68 4.06
C VAL A 80 -11.06 1.40 2.94
N VAL A 81 -10.67 1.62 1.69
CA VAL A 81 -11.55 1.51 0.51
C VAL A 81 -11.63 0.08 -0.03
N ILE A 82 -10.56 -0.69 0.10
CA ILE A 82 -10.44 -2.05 -0.48
C ILE A 82 -10.78 -3.17 0.50
N SER A 83 -10.87 -2.89 1.81
CA SER A 83 -11.23 -3.87 2.83
C SER A 83 -12.66 -3.65 3.28
N ASP A 84 -13.56 -4.59 2.96
CA ASP A 84 -14.89 -4.69 3.58
C ASP A 84 -14.82 -4.97 5.09
N ASN A 85 -13.64 -5.36 5.59
CA ASN A 85 -13.37 -5.64 6.99
C ASN A 85 -12.60 -4.47 7.59
N TRP A 86 -13.32 -3.40 7.96
CA TRP A 86 -12.76 -2.37 8.82
C TRP A 86 -12.39 -3.00 10.18
N PRO A 87 -11.25 -2.65 10.81
CA PRO A 87 -10.90 -3.19 12.12
C PRO A 87 -11.99 -2.98 13.16
N GLY A 88 -12.72 -1.87 13.09
CA GLY A 88 -13.88 -1.61 13.96
C GLY A 88 -15.02 -2.61 13.74
N ASP A 89 -15.30 -3.01 12.50
CA ASP A 89 -16.37 -3.96 12.16
C ASP A 89 -15.98 -5.39 12.57
N VAL A 90 -14.71 -5.75 12.38
CA VAL A 90 -14.16 -7.02 12.88
C VAL A 90 -14.19 -7.07 14.41
N LEU A 91 -13.84 -5.96 15.08
CA LEU A 91 -13.90 -5.86 16.54
C LEU A 91 -15.34 -5.93 17.06
N ALA A 92 -16.31 -5.29 16.40
CA ALA A 92 -17.72 -5.37 16.76
C ALA A 92 -18.27 -6.80 16.64
N VAL A 93 -17.88 -7.54 15.59
CA VAL A 93 -18.21 -8.97 15.43
C VAL A 93 -17.57 -9.82 16.53
N LEU A 94 -16.30 -9.57 16.87
CA LEU A 94 -15.59 -10.31 17.93
C LEU A 94 -16.09 -9.98 19.34
N GLN A 95 -16.62 -8.78 19.56
CA GLN A 95 -17.23 -8.34 20.81
C GLN A 95 -18.71 -8.75 20.92
N GLY A 96 -19.28 -9.36 19.87
CA GLY A 96 -20.65 -9.86 19.87
C GLY A 96 -21.71 -8.76 19.74
N GLU A 97 -21.36 -7.60 19.19
CA GLU A 97 -22.23 -6.42 19.08
C GLU A 97 -22.92 -6.28 17.71
N ALA A 98 -22.73 -7.22 16.78
CA ALA A 98 -23.52 -7.27 15.55
C ALA A 98 -24.84 -8.06 15.78
N PRO A 99 -25.99 -7.61 15.22
CA PRO A 99 -27.28 -8.31 15.34
C PRO A 99 -27.29 -9.69 14.67
#